data_AF-A0A2H0P6C3-F1
#
_entry.id   AF-A0A2H0P6C3-F1
#
_cell.length_a   1.000
_cell.length_b   1.000
_cell.length_c   1.000
_cell.angle_alpha   90.00
_cell.angle_beta   90.00
_cell.angle_gamma   90.00
#
_symmetry.space_group_name_H-M   'P 1'
#
loop_
_entity.id
_entity.type
_entity.pdbx_description
1 polymer ?
#
loop_
_entity_poly.entity_id
_entity_poly.type
_entity_poly.pdbx_seq_one_letter_code
_entity_poly.pdbx_strand_id
1 'polypeptide(L)'
;MSKKILLAITSFIFLFCSTSLAGKYDRAKLLRERPICGNYYIESEAPITFNGNEMHLICGDPNVGAWQNIPESQARYNLKNFLQARGFNYPDFRKEGKKIIIAPGKRTRVKEIVIEGDHPKGLVMSRKRKIKNKPLTPSLLSTLNDWTASELRDIGYPCNKVDVSAEAYSGRILLKIDSGKFLNMPPVKEPELKEMDAAAFRRFDAFETGRPFYQQLLDLTTRRIEEDGIAQNAYFIDNCTPDGVEVEQKVSIGKPHLVIFGIGADTEEYIKGKVSWKHTRLDNRGSSVNVTATASYRLQKLNTTLHWYAFKAPTRWNLAPSVFFERRNETKFNYLQAGFNVYPNYKWDNQSIGVELNIGPQLSFFKTYKGANRDFTRYLSGYVELDVASHDYEVFNYDPRSGFILTASGKFNSKYVLSDVSAQTMQLYGQWLWNVSDLDPPLLIVGVKGMIGTTIARRSDPNFGNLPPEFLFYLGGDADLRGFHRLQLPITYTGALTSAFTSFEVRLSNVLPAKLEPIAFADIGILGVDSMNFDYPAYWSPGAGLRLFSMIGVFRTTISHGFMIKNDDPANDPASHWQFFLSYGQEF
;
A
#
# COMPACT_ATOMS: atom_id res chain seq x y z
N MET A 1 -10.84 8.11 -27.46
CA MET A 1 -9.55 8.44 -26.81
C MET A 1 -8.46 8.37 -27.87
N SER A 2 -7.85 9.50 -28.22
CA SER A 2 -7.11 9.69 -29.47
C SER A 2 -5.75 8.97 -29.48
N LYS A 3 -5.41 8.33 -30.62
CA LYS A 3 -4.09 7.72 -30.92
C LYS A 3 -2.90 8.67 -30.63
N LYS A 4 -3.14 9.98 -30.53
CA LYS A 4 -2.13 10.99 -30.19
C LYS A 4 -1.62 10.90 -28.73
N ILE A 5 -2.44 10.44 -27.78
CA ILE A 5 -2.04 10.31 -26.37
C ILE A 5 -1.08 9.12 -26.18
N LEU A 6 -1.32 8.01 -26.88
CA LEU A 6 -0.43 6.84 -26.86
C LEU A 6 0.94 7.18 -27.45
N LEU A 7 0.98 8.03 -28.49
CA LEU A 7 2.22 8.47 -29.13
C LEU A 7 3.10 9.35 -28.21
N ALA A 8 2.46 10.23 -27.43
CA ALA A 8 3.16 11.11 -26.49
C ALA A 8 3.83 10.34 -25.34
N ILE A 9 3.18 9.28 -24.84
CA ILE A 9 3.73 8.39 -23.81
C ILE A 9 4.94 7.60 -24.35
N THR A 10 4.89 7.14 -25.62
CA THR A 10 6.05 6.49 -26.26
C THR A 10 7.23 7.44 -26.52
N SER A 11 6.98 8.71 -26.86
CA SER A 11 8.06 9.69 -27.09
C SER A 11 8.76 10.12 -25.81
N PHE A 12 8.06 10.20 -24.67
CA PHE A 12 8.68 10.55 -23.39
C PHE A 12 9.58 9.42 -22.84
N ILE A 13 9.24 8.16 -23.14
CA ILE A 13 10.08 6.99 -22.78
C ILE A 13 11.33 6.91 -23.68
N PHE A 14 11.26 7.41 -24.92
CA PHE A 14 12.39 7.37 -25.85
C PHE A 14 13.47 8.43 -25.56
N LEU A 15 13.10 9.60 -25.01
CA LEU A 15 14.06 10.68 -24.75
C LEU A 15 15.04 10.40 -23.60
N PHE A 16 14.74 9.44 -22.72
CA PHE A 16 15.64 9.03 -21.63
C PHE A 16 16.49 7.79 -21.95
N CYS A 17 16.40 7.24 -23.16
CA CYS A 17 17.09 5.99 -23.53
C CYS A 17 18.23 6.16 -24.57
N SER A 18 18.47 7.37 -25.09
CA SER A 18 19.39 7.59 -26.22
C SER A 18 20.79 8.11 -25.87
N THR A 19 21.40 7.63 -24.78
CA THR A 19 22.84 7.85 -24.49
C THR A 19 23.55 6.55 -24.10
N SER A 20 23.55 5.57 -25.00
CA SER A 20 24.50 4.44 -24.90
C SER A 20 24.84 3.81 -26.25
N LEU A 21 25.21 4.65 -27.23
CA LEU A 21 25.99 4.18 -28.38
C LEU A 21 27.47 4.10 -28.00
N ALA A 22 27.82 3.09 -27.21
CA ALA A 22 29.20 2.68 -26.99
C ALA A 22 29.61 1.74 -28.12
N GLY A 23 30.55 2.19 -28.96
CA GLY A 23 31.13 1.40 -30.04
C GLY A 23 31.70 0.07 -29.54
N LYS A 24 31.37 -1.02 -30.25
CA LYS A 24 31.98 -2.34 -30.06
C LYS A 24 33.43 -2.30 -30.57
N TYR A 25 34.35 -1.98 -29.68
CA TYR A 25 35.76 -2.32 -29.87
C TYR A 25 35.99 -3.74 -29.33
N ASP A 26 36.20 -4.70 -30.22
CA ASP A 26 36.66 -6.06 -29.88
C ASP A 26 38.12 -5.99 -29.39
N ARG A 27 38.31 -5.56 -28.15
CA ARG A 27 39.53 -5.91 -27.41
C ARG A 27 39.35 -7.33 -26.92
N ALA A 28 40.17 -8.26 -27.41
CA ALA A 28 40.36 -9.56 -26.80
C ALA A 28 40.56 -9.37 -25.28
N LYS A 29 39.53 -9.68 -24.48
CA LYS A 29 39.59 -9.56 -23.03
C LYS A 29 40.47 -10.68 -22.52
N LEU A 30 41.74 -10.35 -22.28
CA LEU A 30 42.68 -11.25 -21.62
C LEU A 30 42.10 -11.68 -20.27
N LEU A 31 41.92 -13.00 -20.11
CA LEU A 31 41.65 -13.61 -18.81
C LEU A 31 42.80 -13.22 -17.87
N ARG A 32 42.46 -12.66 -16.72
CA ARG A 32 43.45 -12.29 -15.70
C ARG A 32 43.27 -13.21 -14.51
N GLU A 33 44.35 -13.87 -14.11
CA GLU A 33 44.44 -14.50 -12.80
C GLU A 33 44.42 -13.42 -11.72
N ARG A 34 43.51 -13.55 -10.77
CA ARG A 34 43.42 -12.64 -9.62
C ARG A 34 43.53 -13.47 -8.34
N PRO A 35 44.41 -13.11 -7.41
CA PRO A 35 44.49 -13.82 -6.14
C PRO A 35 43.18 -13.62 -5.35
N ILE A 36 42.66 -14.72 -4.79
CA ILE A 36 41.62 -14.67 -3.77
C ILE A 36 42.33 -14.60 -2.40
N CYS A 37 43.07 -15.65 -2.06
CA CYS A 37 43.88 -15.74 -0.84
C CYS A 37 44.79 -16.97 -0.91
N GLY A 38 45.95 -16.90 -0.22
CA GLY A 38 46.90 -18.00 -0.15
C GLY A 38 47.21 -18.59 -1.54
N ASN A 39 46.78 -19.82 -1.76
CA ASN A 39 47.01 -20.57 -3.00
C ASN A 39 45.86 -20.47 -4.03
N TYR A 40 44.75 -19.78 -3.73
CA TYR A 40 43.58 -19.71 -4.60
C TYR A 40 43.60 -18.49 -5.52
N TYR A 41 43.43 -18.72 -6.82
CA TYR A 41 43.39 -17.69 -7.85
C TYR A 41 42.15 -17.88 -8.72
N ILE A 42 41.47 -16.79 -9.08
CA ILE A 42 40.32 -16.83 -9.99
C ILE A 42 40.69 -16.25 -11.35
N GLU A 43 40.41 -17.01 -12.39
CA GLU A 43 40.65 -16.64 -13.78
C GLU A 43 39.34 -16.14 -14.39
N SER A 44 39.17 -14.83 -14.50
CA SER A 44 37.89 -14.25 -14.95
C SER A 44 38.07 -12.95 -15.73
N GLU A 45 37.19 -12.74 -16.72
CA GLU A 45 37.15 -11.49 -17.49
C GLU A 45 36.80 -10.29 -16.62
N ALA A 46 35.85 -10.47 -15.70
CA ALA A 46 35.37 -9.44 -14.79
C ALA A 46 35.68 -9.82 -13.33
N PRO A 47 36.00 -8.84 -12.46
CA PRO A 47 36.21 -9.12 -11.04
C PRO A 47 35.00 -9.84 -10.43
N ILE A 48 35.26 -10.95 -9.76
CA ILE A 48 34.29 -11.62 -8.89
C ILE A 48 34.71 -11.29 -7.46
N THR A 49 33.83 -10.59 -6.74
CA THR A 49 34.07 -10.21 -5.35
C THR A 49 33.43 -11.21 -4.39
N PHE A 50 34.14 -11.50 -3.32
CA PHE A 50 33.68 -12.30 -2.19
C PHE A 50 33.58 -11.37 -0.97
N ASN A 51 32.51 -11.51 -0.18
CA ASN A 51 32.35 -10.76 1.06
C ASN A 51 33.25 -11.34 2.18
N GLY A 52 33.36 -10.64 3.31
CA GLY A 52 34.23 -11.07 4.42
C GLY A 52 33.94 -12.49 4.91
N ASN A 53 32.66 -12.86 5.07
CA ASN A 53 32.26 -14.19 5.52
C ASN A 53 32.61 -15.27 4.49
N GLU A 54 32.40 -15.00 3.21
CA GLU A 54 32.81 -15.91 2.12
C GLU A 54 34.33 -16.08 2.13
N MET A 55 35.08 -15.00 2.34
CA MET A 55 36.53 -15.05 2.45
C MET A 55 36.99 -15.90 3.64
N HIS A 56 36.37 -15.76 4.82
CA HIS A 56 36.67 -16.61 5.98
C HIS A 56 36.40 -18.10 5.69
N LEU A 57 35.34 -18.41 4.95
CA LEU A 57 34.99 -19.78 4.57
C LEU A 57 35.90 -20.39 3.49
N ILE A 58 36.66 -19.56 2.77
CA ILE A 58 37.63 -20.01 1.76
C ILE A 58 39.05 -20.06 2.34
N CYS A 59 39.41 -19.05 3.10
CA CYS A 59 40.79 -18.71 3.47
C CYS A 59 41.10 -18.98 4.94
N GLY A 60 40.07 -19.12 5.78
CA GLY A 60 40.18 -19.19 7.24
C GLY A 60 40.10 -17.83 7.92
N ASP A 61 40.08 -17.86 9.25
CA ASP A 61 40.21 -16.68 10.11
C ASP A 61 41.33 -16.90 11.13
N PRO A 62 42.44 -16.13 11.08
CA PRO A 62 43.55 -16.30 12.01
C PRO A 62 43.17 -16.05 13.47
N ASN A 63 42.07 -15.35 13.74
CA ASN A 63 41.62 -15.02 15.09
C ASN A 63 40.71 -16.10 15.71
N VAL A 64 40.25 -17.08 14.91
CA VAL A 64 39.34 -18.13 15.36
C VAL A 64 40.03 -19.48 15.23
N GLY A 65 40.50 -20.04 16.34
CA GLY A 65 41.32 -21.26 16.33
C GLY A 65 40.70 -22.44 15.57
N ALA A 66 39.38 -22.62 15.63
CA ALA A 66 38.68 -23.69 14.91
C ALA A 66 38.61 -23.49 13.37
N TRP A 67 38.82 -22.27 12.89
CA TRP A 67 38.70 -21.88 11.48
C TRP A 67 40.00 -21.29 10.92
N GLN A 68 41.10 -21.45 11.64
CA GLN A 68 42.40 -20.86 11.27
C GLN A 68 42.90 -21.38 9.91
N ASN A 69 42.65 -22.65 9.61
CA ASN A 69 43.00 -23.29 8.35
C ASN A 69 41.80 -24.06 7.79
N ILE A 70 41.36 -23.71 6.59
CA ILE A 70 40.27 -24.42 5.90
C ILE A 70 40.87 -25.51 5.00
N PRO A 71 40.48 -26.78 5.15
CA PRO A 71 40.90 -27.85 4.23
C PRO A 71 40.58 -27.55 2.77
N GLU A 72 41.44 -27.99 1.84
CA GLU A 72 41.29 -27.71 0.40
C GLU A 72 39.93 -28.15 -0.14
N SER A 73 39.45 -29.33 0.27
CA SER A 73 38.15 -29.86 -0.13
C SER A 73 36.99 -28.95 0.30
N GLN A 74 37.03 -28.42 1.52
CA GLN A 74 36.02 -27.53 2.07
C GLN A 74 36.05 -26.16 1.38
N ALA A 75 37.24 -25.60 1.15
CA ALA A 75 37.39 -24.35 0.42
C ALA A 75 36.88 -24.47 -1.03
N ARG A 76 37.18 -25.58 -1.73
CA ARG A 76 36.66 -25.85 -3.08
C ARG A 76 35.13 -25.99 -3.09
N TYR A 77 34.56 -26.66 -2.09
CA TYR A 77 33.11 -26.78 -1.93
C TYR A 77 32.45 -25.40 -1.75
N ASN A 78 32.97 -24.58 -0.84
CA ASN A 78 32.47 -23.23 -0.59
C ASN A 78 32.61 -22.33 -1.83
N LEU A 79 33.77 -22.34 -2.50
CA LEU A 79 33.99 -21.61 -3.75
C LEU A 79 32.97 -22.00 -4.82
N LYS A 80 32.72 -23.31 -5.00
CA LYS A 80 31.71 -23.79 -5.95
C LYS A 80 30.32 -23.24 -5.61
N ASN A 81 29.91 -23.30 -4.34
CA ASN A 81 28.61 -22.78 -3.90
C ASN A 81 28.48 -21.26 -4.10
N PHE A 82 29.52 -20.48 -3.79
CA PHE A 82 29.50 -19.03 -3.97
C PHE A 82 29.47 -18.62 -5.45
N LEU A 83 30.14 -19.38 -6.31
CA LEU A 83 30.09 -19.21 -7.76
C LEU A 83 28.70 -19.59 -8.31
N GLN A 84 28.12 -20.69 -7.84
CA GLN A 84 26.75 -21.09 -8.19
C GLN A 84 25.70 -20.07 -7.71
N ALA A 85 25.86 -19.51 -6.52
CA ALA A 85 25.02 -18.42 -6.02
C ALA A 85 25.09 -17.16 -6.91
N ARG A 86 26.17 -17.01 -7.68
CA ARG A 86 26.34 -15.96 -8.69
C ARG A 86 25.96 -16.41 -10.10
N GLY A 87 25.61 -17.68 -10.32
CA GLY A 87 25.17 -18.25 -11.61
C GLY A 87 26.29 -18.84 -12.47
N PHE A 88 27.45 -19.08 -11.88
CA PHE A 88 28.55 -19.84 -12.46
C PHE A 88 28.41 -21.31 -12.04
N ASN A 89 27.70 -22.09 -12.86
CA ASN A 89 27.24 -23.42 -12.44
C ASN A 89 28.28 -24.54 -12.61
N TYR A 90 29.27 -24.32 -13.47
CA TYR A 90 30.32 -25.29 -13.79
C TYR A 90 31.72 -24.67 -13.65
N PRO A 91 32.11 -24.27 -12.42
CA PRO A 91 33.48 -23.82 -12.20
C PRO A 91 34.45 -25.00 -12.32
N ASP A 92 35.53 -24.79 -13.06
CA ASP A 92 36.65 -25.72 -13.17
C ASP A 92 37.77 -25.33 -12.19
N PHE A 93 38.39 -26.33 -11.58
CA PHE A 93 39.43 -26.16 -10.57
C PHE A 93 40.68 -26.91 -11.02
N ARG A 94 41.70 -26.15 -11.41
CA ARG A 94 42.97 -26.69 -11.92
C ARG A 94 44.07 -26.47 -10.89
N LYS A 95 44.88 -27.49 -10.63
CA LYS A 95 46.01 -27.41 -9.70
C LYS A 95 47.30 -27.26 -10.49
N GLU A 96 47.98 -26.13 -10.32
CA GLU A 96 49.24 -25.81 -10.98
C GLU A 96 50.32 -25.58 -9.92
N GLY A 97 51.06 -26.66 -9.60
CA GLY A 97 52.00 -26.68 -8.49
C GLY A 97 51.28 -26.49 -7.15
N LYS A 98 51.58 -25.38 -6.45
CA LYS A 98 50.90 -25.00 -5.20
C LYS A 98 49.63 -24.17 -5.44
N LYS A 99 49.41 -23.64 -6.65
CA LYS A 99 48.26 -22.79 -6.97
C LYS A 99 47.03 -23.63 -7.33
N ILE A 100 45.87 -23.13 -6.95
CA ILE A 100 44.56 -23.63 -7.37
C ILE A 100 43.92 -22.52 -8.19
N ILE A 101 43.89 -22.72 -9.51
CA ILE A 101 43.29 -21.79 -10.48
C ILE A 101 41.83 -22.19 -10.68
N ILE A 102 40.95 -21.22 -10.47
CA ILE A 102 39.51 -21.37 -10.51
C ILE A 102 39.02 -20.66 -11.76
N ALA A 103 38.57 -21.43 -12.75
CA ALA A 103 37.92 -20.91 -13.94
C ALA A 103 36.40 -21.00 -13.72
N PRO A 104 35.70 -19.89 -13.40
CA PRO A 104 34.28 -19.92 -13.06
C PRO A 104 33.38 -20.30 -14.24
N GLY A 105 33.89 -20.24 -15.47
CA GLY A 105 33.12 -20.51 -16.68
C GLY A 105 32.16 -19.37 -17.06
N LYS A 106 31.28 -19.64 -18.01
CA LYS A 106 30.25 -18.68 -18.43
C LYS A 106 29.11 -18.67 -17.42
N ARG A 107 28.59 -17.47 -17.13
CA ARG A 107 27.40 -17.31 -16.31
C ARG A 107 26.17 -17.85 -17.04
N THR A 108 25.51 -18.86 -16.48
CA THR A 108 24.24 -19.37 -17.03
C THR A 108 23.13 -18.36 -16.74
N ARG A 109 22.28 -18.10 -17.74
CA ARG A 109 21.07 -17.28 -17.59
C ARG A 109 19.85 -18.10 -17.93
N VAL A 110 18.72 -17.79 -17.29
CA VAL A 110 17.43 -18.42 -17.58
C VAL A 110 16.97 -18.04 -18.98
N LYS A 111 16.75 -19.04 -19.84
CA LYS A 111 16.22 -18.85 -21.19
C LYS A 111 14.74 -19.17 -21.27
N GLU A 112 14.32 -20.21 -20.57
CA GLU A 112 13.00 -20.81 -20.68
C GLU A 112 12.59 -21.45 -19.34
N ILE A 113 11.29 -21.46 -19.08
CA ILE A 113 10.65 -22.19 -17.99
C ILE A 113 9.69 -23.17 -18.66
N VAL A 114 9.86 -24.46 -18.37
CA VAL A 114 8.94 -25.50 -18.83
C VAL A 114 8.19 -26.04 -17.63
N ILE A 115 6.87 -26.10 -17.77
CA ILE A 115 5.95 -26.61 -16.75
C ILE A 115 5.63 -28.06 -17.12
N GLU A 116 5.79 -28.96 -16.17
CA GLU A 116 5.35 -30.36 -16.25
C GLU A 116 4.33 -30.63 -15.15
N GLY A 117 3.40 -31.55 -15.40
CA GLY A 117 2.37 -31.96 -14.44
C GLY A 117 1.04 -31.21 -14.56
N ASP A 118 0.17 -31.46 -13.59
CA ASP A 118 -1.19 -30.91 -13.57
C ASP A 118 -1.18 -29.52 -12.92
N HIS A 119 -1.50 -28.50 -13.72
CA HIS A 119 -1.58 -27.13 -13.27
C HIS A 119 -2.94 -26.52 -13.67
N PRO A 120 -3.63 -25.85 -12.74
CA PRO A 120 -4.93 -25.26 -13.01
C PRO A 120 -4.81 -24.06 -13.95
N LYS A 121 -5.88 -23.79 -14.72
CA LYS A 121 -5.95 -22.63 -15.64
C LYS A 121 -5.73 -21.27 -14.96
N GLY A 122 -5.95 -21.19 -13.65
CA GLY A 122 -5.72 -19.98 -12.86
C GLY A 122 -4.23 -19.66 -12.64
N LEU A 123 -3.33 -20.64 -12.75
CA LEU A 123 -1.89 -20.41 -12.60
C LEU A 123 -1.30 -19.88 -13.92
N VAL A 124 -1.01 -18.58 -13.96
CA VAL A 124 -0.48 -17.91 -15.16
C VAL A 124 0.99 -17.55 -14.96
N MET A 125 1.91 -18.41 -15.39
CA MET A 125 3.36 -18.19 -15.22
C MET A 125 3.90 -16.92 -15.86
N SER A 126 3.22 -16.38 -16.89
CA SER A 126 3.62 -15.11 -17.51
C SER A 126 3.44 -13.91 -16.58
N ARG A 127 2.67 -14.04 -15.48
CA ARG A 127 2.55 -13.01 -14.44
C ARG A 127 3.88 -12.79 -13.73
N LYS A 128 4.67 -13.84 -13.50
CA LYS A 128 5.96 -13.72 -12.81
C LYS A 128 7.00 -13.07 -13.70
N ARG A 129 7.29 -11.80 -13.43
CA ARG A 129 8.27 -11.01 -14.15
C ARG A 129 9.68 -11.24 -13.64
N LYS A 130 10.64 -10.70 -14.40
CA LYS A 130 12.07 -10.63 -14.03
C LYS A 130 12.70 -12.01 -13.80
N ILE A 131 12.19 -13.08 -14.43
CA ILE A 131 12.82 -14.40 -14.41
C ILE A 131 13.74 -14.61 -15.62
N LYS A 132 13.23 -14.39 -16.83
CA LYS A 132 14.00 -14.56 -18.08
C LYS A 132 15.23 -13.65 -18.09
N ASN A 133 16.34 -14.18 -18.62
CA ASN A 133 17.67 -13.56 -18.67
C ASN A 133 18.32 -13.25 -17.32
N LYS A 134 17.72 -13.62 -16.18
CA LYS A 134 18.43 -13.56 -14.90
C LYS A 134 19.49 -14.65 -14.79
N PRO A 135 20.54 -14.41 -13.99
CA PRO A 135 21.46 -15.48 -13.61
C PRO A 135 20.70 -16.66 -13.01
N LEU A 136 20.99 -17.87 -13.49
CA LEU A 136 20.42 -19.09 -12.95
C LEU A 136 21.11 -19.41 -11.62
N THR A 137 20.43 -19.20 -10.49
CA THR A 137 20.98 -19.37 -9.14
C THR A 137 20.00 -20.18 -8.27
N PRO A 138 20.48 -20.86 -7.20
CA PRO A 138 19.59 -21.58 -6.27
C PRO A 138 18.51 -20.69 -5.65
N SER A 139 18.84 -19.44 -5.30
CA SER A 139 17.88 -18.47 -4.77
C SER A 139 16.76 -18.12 -5.77
N LEU A 140 17.07 -18.04 -7.07
CA LEU A 140 16.06 -17.82 -8.10
C LEU A 140 15.10 -19.02 -8.20
N LEU A 141 15.62 -20.24 -8.09
CA LEU A 141 14.80 -21.46 -8.11
C LEU A 141 13.87 -21.53 -6.89
N SER A 142 14.39 -21.24 -5.69
CA SER A 142 13.56 -21.14 -4.47
C SER A 142 12.48 -20.07 -4.61
N THR A 143 12.85 -18.88 -5.10
CA THR A 143 11.88 -17.79 -5.30
C THR A 143 10.75 -18.19 -6.26
N LEU A 144 11.09 -18.93 -7.33
CA LEU A 144 10.09 -19.41 -8.29
C LEU A 144 9.22 -20.52 -7.68
N ASN A 145 9.82 -21.42 -6.90
CA ASN A 145 9.12 -22.47 -6.16
C ASN A 145 8.08 -21.86 -5.21
N ASP A 146 8.53 -20.96 -4.34
CA ASP A 146 7.72 -20.36 -3.29
C ASP A 146 6.61 -19.49 -3.89
N TRP A 147 6.90 -18.73 -4.95
CA TRP A 147 5.89 -17.97 -5.68
C TRP A 147 4.84 -18.88 -6.32
N THR A 148 5.26 -19.95 -7.01
CA THR A 148 4.31 -20.89 -7.65
C THR A 148 3.42 -21.58 -6.62
N ALA A 149 4.01 -22.02 -5.50
CA ALA A 149 3.28 -22.64 -4.41
C ALA A 149 2.26 -21.66 -3.80
N SER A 150 2.66 -20.41 -3.54
CA SER A 150 1.74 -19.36 -3.03
C SER A 150 0.59 -19.11 -3.98
N GLU A 151 0.85 -18.93 -5.28
CA GLU A 151 -0.20 -18.70 -6.28
C GLU A 151 -1.21 -19.85 -6.35
N LEU A 152 -0.75 -21.11 -6.23
CA LEU A 152 -1.64 -22.27 -6.16
C LEU A 152 -2.53 -22.22 -4.90
N ARG A 153 -1.95 -21.86 -3.75
CA ARG A 153 -2.71 -21.70 -2.49
C ARG A 153 -3.71 -20.55 -2.58
N ASP A 154 -3.36 -19.47 -3.28
CA ASP A 154 -4.22 -18.30 -3.50
C ASP A 154 -5.31 -18.51 -4.56
N ILE A 155 -5.35 -19.66 -5.24
CA ILE A 155 -6.43 -20.03 -6.16
C ILE A 155 -7.17 -21.32 -5.76
N GLY A 156 -7.04 -21.77 -4.50
CA GLY A 156 -7.84 -22.87 -3.95
C GLY A 156 -7.13 -24.20 -3.78
N TYR A 157 -5.81 -24.28 -3.97
CA TYR A 157 -5.01 -25.52 -3.92
C TYR A 157 -4.01 -25.48 -2.75
N PRO A 158 -4.46 -25.59 -1.49
CA PRO A 158 -3.59 -25.48 -0.31
C PRO A 158 -2.51 -26.56 -0.24
N CYS A 159 -2.81 -27.77 -0.73
CA CYS A 159 -1.99 -28.97 -0.59
C CYS A 159 -1.21 -29.32 -1.86
N ASN A 160 -0.63 -28.30 -2.50
CA ASN A 160 0.18 -28.48 -3.69
C ASN A 160 1.60 -28.97 -3.36
N LYS A 161 2.24 -29.58 -4.35
CA LYS A 161 3.67 -29.88 -4.36
C LYS A 161 4.29 -29.28 -5.61
N VAL A 162 5.29 -28.45 -5.40
CA VAL A 162 6.05 -27.81 -6.47
C VAL A 162 7.50 -28.23 -6.31
N ASP A 163 8.08 -28.72 -7.40
CA ASP A 163 9.49 -29.05 -7.48
C ASP A 163 10.13 -28.25 -8.61
N VAL A 164 11.16 -27.48 -8.27
CA VAL A 164 11.91 -26.68 -9.25
C VAL A 164 13.30 -27.28 -9.46
N SER A 165 13.60 -27.62 -10.70
CA SER A 165 14.93 -28.04 -11.13
C SER A 165 15.41 -27.22 -12.31
N ALA A 166 16.71 -27.25 -12.61
CA ALA A 166 17.25 -26.50 -13.72
C ALA A 166 18.37 -27.24 -14.44
N GLU A 167 18.36 -27.14 -15.76
CA GLU A 167 19.44 -27.59 -16.63
C GLU A 167 20.46 -26.46 -16.79
N ALA A 168 21.51 -26.48 -15.99
CA ALA A 168 22.46 -25.38 -15.94
C ALA A 168 23.26 -25.14 -17.24
N TYR A 169 23.30 -26.09 -18.17
CA TYR A 169 23.94 -25.89 -19.48
C TYR A 169 23.03 -25.15 -20.47
N SER A 170 21.75 -25.52 -20.54
CA SER A 170 20.78 -24.93 -21.46
C SER A 170 20.23 -23.60 -20.93
N GLY A 171 20.18 -23.44 -19.59
CA GLY A 171 19.49 -22.35 -18.92
C GLY A 171 17.97 -22.56 -18.85
N ARG A 172 17.52 -23.81 -19.04
CA ARG A 172 16.12 -24.21 -18.92
C ARG A 172 15.79 -24.52 -17.47
N ILE A 173 14.69 -23.97 -16.97
CA ILE A 173 14.10 -24.34 -15.67
C ILE A 173 12.97 -25.32 -15.94
N LEU A 174 12.93 -26.40 -15.17
CA LEU A 174 11.85 -27.37 -15.17
C LEU A 174 11.07 -27.23 -13.85
N LEU A 175 9.80 -26.86 -13.97
CA LEU A 175 8.86 -26.65 -12.89
C LEU A 175 7.85 -27.81 -12.92
N LYS A 176 7.98 -28.76 -11.99
CA LYS A 176 7.04 -29.87 -11.85
C LYS A 176 5.97 -29.48 -10.84
N ILE A 177 4.71 -29.52 -11.26
CA ILE A 177 3.56 -29.10 -10.46
C ILE A 177 2.64 -30.29 -10.26
N ASP A 178 2.37 -30.58 -8.99
CA ASP A 178 1.21 -31.35 -8.56
C ASP A 178 0.32 -30.38 -7.76
N SER A 179 -0.72 -29.87 -8.40
CA SER A 179 -1.62 -28.90 -7.78
C SER A 179 -2.42 -29.49 -6.61
N GLY A 180 -2.56 -30.82 -6.52
CA GLY A 180 -3.42 -31.45 -5.53
C GLY A 180 -4.91 -31.15 -5.77
N LYS A 181 -5.73 -31.25 -4.71
CA LYS A 181 -7.17 -31.02 -4.80
C LYS A 181 -7.51 -29.54 -4.57
N PHE A 182 -8.52 -29.06 -5.30
CA PHE A 182 -9.20 -27.82 -4.94
C PHE A 182 -9.98 -28.04 -3.64
N LEU A 183 -9.71 -27.23 -2.62
CA LEU A 183 -10.31 -27.35 -1.31
C LEU A 183 -10.97 -26.05 -0.87
N ASN A 184 -12.00 -26.21 -0.03
CA ASN A 184 -12.63 -25.11 0.66
C ASN A 184 -11.94 -24.86 2.01
N MET A 185 -12.02 -23.63 2.50
CA MET A 185 -11.57 -23.19 3.81
C MET A 185 -12.29 -24.01 4.91
N PRO A 186 -11.57 -24.79 5.71
CA PRO A 186 -12.16 -25.55 6.81
C PRO A 186 -12.55 -24.62 7.98
N PRO A 187 -13.27 -25.13 8.99
CA PRO A 187 -13.33 -24.47 10.29
C PRO A 187 -11.92 -24.28 10.86
N VAL A 188 -11.65 -23.11 11.44
CA VAL A 188 -10.37 -22.82 12.09
C VAL A 188 -10.37 -23.36 13.51
N LYS A 189 -9.33 -24.11 13.87
CA LYS A 189 -9.09 -24.48 15.26
C LYS A 189 -8.60 -23.26 16.04
N GLU A 190 -9.41 -22.82 17.00
CA GLU A 190 -9.17 -21.64 17.81
C GLU A 190 -8.05 -21.86 18.86
N PRO A 191 -7.30 -20.80 19.23
CA PRO A 191 -6.29 -20.89 20.27
C PRO A 191 -6.93 -21.02 21.66
N GLU A 192 -6.31 -21.79 22.55
CA GLU A 192 -6.69 -21.80 23.96
C GLU A 192 -6.10 -20.58 24.68
N LEU A 193 -6.96 -19.68 25.17
CA LEU A 193 -6.55 -18.43 25.80
C LEU A 193 -7.20 -18.28 27.19
N LYS A 194 -6.42 -17.82 28.17
CA LYS A 194 -6.90 -17.58 29.55
C LYS A 194 -7.48 -16.17 29.74
N GLU A 195 -6.98 -15.21 28.97
CA GLU A 195 -7.19 -13.77 29.21
C GLU A 195 -8.35 -13.17 28.41
N MET A 196 -8.79 -13.85 27.34
CA MET A 196 -9.86 -13.40 26.46
C MET A 196 -10.54 -14.58 25.77
N ASP A 197 -11.76 -14.34 25.27
CA ASP A 197 -12.48 -15.30 24.45
C ASP A 197 -11.81 -15.45 23.08
N ALA A 198 -11.47 -16.68 22.70
CA ALA A 198 -10.86 -17.00 21.42
C ALA A 198 -11.78 -16.69 20.23
N ALA A 199 -13.10 -16.75 20.45
CA ALA A 199 -14.08 -16.39 19.43
C ALA A 199 -13.94 -14.92 19.02
N ALA A 200 -13.43 -14.04 19.88
CA ALA A 200 -13.26 -12.62 19.57
C ALA A 200 -12.35 -12.37 18.34
N PHE A 201 -11.48 -13.32 17.97
CA PHE A 201 -10.65 -13.22 16.76
C PHE A 201 -11.44 -13.40 15.46
N ARG A 202 -12.56 -14.13 15.48
CA ARG A 202 -13.38 -14.44 14.28
C ARG A 202 -13.98 -13.18 13.63
N ARG A 203 -14.05 -12.06 14.37
CA ARG A 203 -14.50 -10.77 13.82
C ARG A 203 -13.53 -10.15 12.82
N PHE A 204 -12.27 -10.60 12.81
CA PHE A 204 -11.23 -10.13 11.90
C PHE A 204 -11.10 -10.99 10.64
N ASP A 205 -11.78 -12.15 10.59
CA ASP A 205 -11.67 -13.09 9.47
C ASP A 205 -12.03 -12.41 8.15
N ALA A 206 -11.11 -12.43 7.21
CA ALA A 206 -11.32 -11.98 5.83
C ALA A 206 -11.87 -13.09 4.93
N PHE A 207 -12.23 -14.24 5.50
CA PHE A 207 -12.71 -15.42 4.80
C PHE A 207 -13.98 -15.96 5.47
N GLU A 208 -14.64 -16.87 4.75
CA GLU A 208 -15.79 -17.65 5.19
C GLU A 208 -15.46 -19.15 5.12
N THR A 209 -15.78 -19.91 6.16
CA THR A 209 -15.70 -21.37 6.13
C THR A 209 -16.61 -21.95 5.04
N GLY A 210 -16.13 -22.98 4.34
CA GLY A 210 -16.85 -23.65 3.26
C GLY A 210 -16.75 -22.97 1.89
N ARG A 211 -16.11 -21.81 1.79
CA ARG A 211 -15.72 -21.16 0.53
C ARG A 211 -14.33 -21.62 0.07
N PRO A 212 -13.89 -21.33 -1.16
CA PRO A 212 -12.54 -21.67 -1.62
C PRO A 212 -11.44 -21.22 -0.65
N PHE A 213 -10.40 -22.02 -0.51
CA PHE A 213 -9.23 -21.67 0.31
C PHE A 213 -8.39 -20.61 -0.40
N TYR A 214 -8.08 -19.50 0.28
CA TYR A 214 -7.16 -18.47 -0.19
C TYR A 214 -6.20 -18.08 0.93
N GLN A 215 -4.90 -18.33 0.72
CA GLN A 215 -3.88 -18.06 1.74
C GLN A 215 -3.80 -16.57 2.08
N GLN A 216 -3.86 -15.70 1.06
CA GLN A 216 -3.87 -14.25 1.24
C GLN A 216 -4.94 -13.73 2.23
N LEU A 217 -6.06 -14.44 2.39
CA LEU A 217 -7.11 -14.05 3.34
C LEU A 217 -6.76 -14.45 4.79
N LEU A 218 -6.01 -15.53 4.98
CA LEU A 218 -5.41 -15.87 6.27
C LEU A 218 -4.35 -14.82 6.67
N ASP A 219 -3.54 -14.39 5.70
CA ASP A 219 -2.53 -13.35 5.89
C ASP A 219 -3.18 -11.98 6.20
N LEU A 220 -4.24 -11.62 5.48
CA LEU A 220 -5.04 -10.42 5.76
C LEU A 220 -5.66 -10.47 7.16
N THR A 221 -6.25 -11.60 7.54
CA THR A 221 -6.83 -11.81 8.88
C THR A 221 -5.78 -11.64 9.97
N THR A 222 -4.61 -12.24 9.77
CA THR A 222 -3.46 -12.14 10.67
C THR A 222 -3.05 -10.69 10.87
N ARG A 223 -2.85 -9.95 9.78
CA ARG A 223 -2.46 -8.54 9.84
C ARG A 223 -3.54 -7.69 10.52
N ARG A 224 -4.83 -7.91 10.24
CA ARG A 224 -5.94 -7.19 10.91
C ARG A 224 -5.92 -7.39 12.43
N ILE A 225 -5.61 -8.60 12.90
CA ILE A 225 -5.48 -8.91 14.33
C ILE A 225 -4.30 -8.16 14.97
N GLU A 226 -3.15 -8.14 14.28
CA GLU A 226 -1.94 -7.47 14.76
C GLU A 226 -2.06 -5.94 14.72
N GLU A 227 -2.60 -5.38 13.64
CA GLU A 227 -2.86 -3.94 13.47
C GLU A 227 -3.90 -3.43 14.48
N ASP A 228 -4.89 -4.25 14.86
CA ASP A 228 -5.81 -3.91 15.95
C ASP A 228 -5.10 -3.89 17.33
N GLY A 229 -3.98 -4.59 17.48
CA GLY A 229 -3.24 -4.70 18.74
C GLY A 229 -3.95 -5.59 19.79
N ILE A 230 -4.94 -6.38 19.37
CA ILE A 230 -5.59 -7.37 20.25
C ILE A 230 -4.66 -8.57 20.52
N ALA A 231 -3.71 -8.84 19.64
CA ALA A 231 -2.59 -9.74 19.85
C ALA A 231 -1.27 -9.11 19.41
N GLN A 232 -0.15 -9.60 19.94
CA GLN A 232 1.18 -9.14 19.54
C GLN A 232 1.66 -9.84 18.26
N ASN A 233 1.28 -11.10 18.09
CA ASN A 233 1.57 -11.90 16.91
C ASN A 233 0.41 -12.87 16.70
N ALA A 234 -0.02 -13.03 15.46
CA ALA A 234 -0.96 -14.05 15.05
C ALA A 234 -0.42 -14.75 13.80
N TYR A 235 -0.72 -16.03 13.63
CA TYR A 235 -0.44 -16.73 12.37
C TYR A 235 -1.31 -17.97 12.28
N PHE A 236 -1.48 -18.46 11.05
CA PHE A 236 -2.17 -19.72 10.78
C PHE A 236 -1.14 -20.79 10.44
N ILE A 237 -1.35 -21.99 10.98
CA ILE A 237 -0.68 -23.21 10.57
C ILE A 237 -1.71 -24.02 9.81
N ASP A 238 -1.44 -24.32 8.54
CA ASP A 238 -2.26 -25.22 7.75
C ASP A 238 -1.50 -26.52 7.46
N ASN A 239 -2.13 -27.65 7.80
CA ASN A 239 -1.58 -28.98 7.63
C ASN A 239 -2.41 -29.75 6.61
N CYS A 240 -1.76 -30.32 5.62
CA CYS A 240 -2.40 -31.18 4.64
C CYS A 240 -2.49 -32.61 5.15
N THR A 241 -3.72 -33.11 5.29
CA THR A 241 -4.03 -34.48 5.68
C THR A 241 -4.62 -35.23 4.47
N PRO A 242 -4.74 -36.57 4.52
CA PRO A 242 -5.44 -37.33 3.46
C PRO A 242 -6.89 -36.87 3.23
N ASP A 243 -7.53 -36.33 4.27
CA ASP A 243 -8.93 -35.90 4.29
C ASP A 243 -9.13 -34.44 3.84
N GLY A 244 -8.06 -33.63 3.75
CA GLY A 244 -8.13 -32.25 3.29
C GLY A 244 -7.03 -31.35 3.88
N VAL A 245 -7.39 -30.11 4.18
CA VAL A 245 -6.53 -29.16 4.90
C VAL A 245 -7.14 -28.89 6.26
N GLU A 246 -6.31 -28.88 7.29
CA GLU A 246 -6.67 -28.43 8.64
C GLU A 246 -5.99 -27.10 8.90
N VAL A 247 -6.72 -26.11 9.44
CA VAL A 247 -6.19 -24.77 9.73
C VAL A 247 -6.29 -24.50 11.22
N GLU A 248 -5.14 -24.25 11.86
CA GLU A 248 -5.04 -23.89 13.27
C GLU A 248 -4.52 -22.46 13.42
N GLN A 249 -5.22 -21.64 14.20
CA GLN A 249 -4.76 -20.30 14.53
C GLN A 249 -3.87 -20.36 15.77
N LYS A 250 -2.68 -19.76 15.67
CA LYS A 250 -1.79 -19.52 16.80
C LYS A 250 -1.71 -18.03 17.08
N VAL A 251 -1.77 -17.69 18.36
CA VAL A 251 -1.77 -16.29 18.81
C VAL A 251 -0.85 -16.15 20.01
N SER A 252 -0.07 -15.07 20.04
CA SER A 252 0.69 -14.63 21.20
C SER A 252 0.11 -13.31 21.73
N ILE A 253 -0.34 -13.33 22.99
CA ILE A 253 -0.92 -12.16 23.65
C ILE A 253 0.20 -11.36 24.32
N GLY A 254 0.40 -10.13 23.86
CA GLY A 254 1.31 -9.16 24.49
C GLY A 254 0.61 -8.32 25.55
N LYS A 255 1.24 -7.21 25.97
CA LYS A 255 0.59 -6.21 26.83
C LYS A 255 -0.59 -5.54 26.09
N PRO A 256 -1.65 -5.11 26.80
CA PRO A 256 -2.84 -4.50 26.17
C PRO A 256 -2.63 -3.05 25.73
N HIS A 257 -1.45 -2.48 25.93
CA HIS A 257 -1.17 -1.08 25.60
C HIS A 257 -0.29 -1.00 24.35
N LEU A 258 -0.77 -0.25 23.36
CA LEU A 258 -0.04 0.05 22.14
C LEU A 258 0.15 1.56 22.03
N VAL A 259 1.39 1.99 21.79
CA VAL A 259 1.72 3.39 21.48
C VAL A 259 2.33 3.44 20.09
N ILE A 260 1.75 4.25 19.21
CA ILE A 260 2.20 4.42 17.83
C ILE A 260 2.61 5.88 17.64
N PHE A 261 3.83 6.09 17.16
CA PHE A 261 4.32 7.39 16.73
C PHE A 261 4.43 7.40 15.21
N GLY A 262 3.86 8.42 14.58
CA GLY A 262 3.98 8.69 13.16
C GLY A 262 4.54 10.09 12.95
N ILE A 263 5.51 10.20 12.04
CA ILE A 263 6.02 11.48 11.56
C ILE A 263 5.90 11.51 10.04
N GLY A 264 5.38 12.62 9.53
CA GLY A 264 5.27 12.87 8.10
C GLY A 264 5.63 14.31 7.81
N ALA A 265 5.82 14.62 6.53
CA ALA A 265 6.00 15.99 6.11
C ALA A 265 5.43 16.21 4.72
N ASP A 266 4.92 17.41 4.45
CA ASP A 266 4.63 17.85 3.09
C ASP A 266 4.79 19.37 2.92
N THR A 267 4.70 19.84 1.68
CA THR A 267 4.83 21.26 1.34
C THR A 267 3.63 22.12 1.77
N GLU A 268 2.51 21.52 2.18
CA GLU A 268 1.28 22.24 2.54
C GLU A 268 1.15 22.51 4.05
N GLU A 269 1.47 21.51 4.86
CA GLU A 269 1.34 21.47 6.32
C GLU A 269 2.70 21.42 7.03
N TYR A 270 3.80 21.34 6.29
CA TYR A 270 5.17 21.21 6.79
C TYR A 270 5.38 19.88 7.51
N ILE A 271 5.57 19.90 8.83
CA ILE A 271 5.78 18.68 9.63
C ILE A 271 4.44 18.25 10.24
N LYS A 272 4.15 16.95 10.16
CA LYS A 272 2.99 16.31 10.78
C LYS A 272 3.46 15.27 11.79
N GLY A 273 2.90 15.33 12.99
CA GLY A 273 3.06 14.31 14.02
C GLY A 273 1.72 13.63 14.29
N LYS A 274 1.76 12.31 14.47
CA LYS A 274 0.64 11.51 14.98
C LYS A 274 1.12 10.69 16.16
N VAL A 275 0.38 10.75 17.26
CA VAL A 275 0.58 9.88 18.42
C VAL A 275 -0.73 9.16 18.68
N SER A 276 -0.69 7.84 18.75
CA SER A 276 -1.84 7.02 19.13
C SER A 276 -1.51 6.22 20.37
N TRP A 277 -2.39 6.25 21.36
CA TRP A 277 -2.37 5.33 22.50
C TRP A 277 -3.65 4.50 22.45
N LYS A 278 -3.50 3.18 22.40
CA LYS A 278 -4.61 2.24 22.40
C LYS A 278 -4.48 1.31 23.59
N HIS A 279 -5.58 1.12 24.32
CA HIS A 279 -5.70 0.09 25.34
C HIS A 279 -6.75 -0.93 24.88
N THR A 280 -6.28 -2.11 24.50
CA THR A 280 -7.09 -3.24 24.04
C THR A 280 -7.50 -4.13 25.21
N ARG A 281 -8.45 -5.05 24.98
CA ARG A 281 -8.88 -6.04 25.96
C ARG A 281 -9.33 -5.41 27.30
N LEU A 282 -10.15 -4.34 27.22
CA LEU A 282 -10.86 -3.76 28.37
C LEU A 282 -11.80 -4.76 29.05
N ASP A 283 -12.23 -5.77 28.28
CA ASP A 283 -12.99 -6.94 28.72
C ASP A 283 -12.49 -8.20 27.98
N ASN A 284 -13.05 -9.35 28.33
CA ASN A 284 -12.73 -10.63 27.68
C ASN A 284 -13.23 -10.75 26.23
N ARG A 285 -13.99 -9.75 25.72
CA ARG A 285 -14.49 -9.68 24.34
C ARG A 285 -13.60 -8.81 23.46
N GLY A 286 -12.53 -8.24 24.00
CA GLY A 286 -11.61 -7.40 23.25
C GLY A 286 -12.13 -6.00 22.98
N SER A 287 -12.96 -5.43 23.86
CA SER A 287 -13.27 -3.99 23.84
C SER A 287 -11.99 -3.16 23.98
N SER A 288 -11.94 -1.98 23.35
CA SER A 288 -10.73 -1.16 23.33
C SER A 288 -11.03 0.33 23.40
N VAL A 289 -10.10 1.12 23.93
CA VAL A 289 -10.12 2.58 23.84
C VAL A 289 -8.89 3.05 23.08
N ASN A 290 -9.09 3.96 22.14
CA ASN A 290 -8.04 4.57 21.34
C ASN A 290 -8.07 6.08 21.51
N VAL A 291 -6.92 6.68 21.80
CA VAL A 291 -6.70 8.12 21.85
C VAL A 291 -5.67 8.47 20.80
N THR A 292 -6.05 9.27 19.81
CA THR A 292 -5.17 9.71 18.74
C THR A 292 -5.05 11.23 18.76
N ALA A 293 -3.82 11.72 18.86
CA ALA A 293 -3.47 13.12 18.67
C ALA A 293 -2.76 13.27 17.32
N THR A 294 -3.17 14.25 16.53
CA THR A 294 -2.51 14.64 15.27
C THR A 294 -2.24 16.14 15.30
N ALA A 295 -1.03 16.53 14.96
CA ALA A 295 -0.62 17.93 14.96
C ALA A 295 0.23 18.23 13.72
N SER A 296 -0.10 19.34 13.06
CA SER A 296 0.66 19.99 12.00
C SER A 296 0.51 21.50 12.14
N TYR A 297 1.15 22.28 11.27
CA TYR A 297 0.97 23.74 11.27
C TYR A 297 -0.50 24.16 11.09
N ARG A 298 -1.26 23.40 10.30
CA ARG A 298 -2.66 23.72 9.95
C ARG A 298 -3.69 22.96 10.78
N LEU A 299 -3.38 21.77 11.26
CA LEU A 299 -4.34 20.89 11.93
C LEU A 299 -3.83 20.50 13.30
N GLN A 300 -4.67 20.66 14.33
CA GLN A 300 -4.47 20.02 15.63
C GLN A 300 -5.75 19.28 15.98
N LYS A 301 -5.67 17.95 16.09
CA LYS A 301 -6.81 17.09 16.32
C LYS A 301 -6.51 16.12 17.45
N LEU A 302 -7.45 16.01 18.40
CA LEU A 302 -7.46 14.98 19.43
C LEU A 302 -8.76 14.20 19.27
N ASN A 303 -8.67 12.88 19.11
CA ASN A 303 -9.82 11.99 19.02
C ASN A 303 -9.70 10.89 20.07
N THR A 304 -10.77 10.62 20.78
CA THR A 304 -10.88 9.48 21.70
C THR A 304 -12.08 8.65 21.27
N THR A 305 -11.88 7.35 21.06
CA THR A 305 -12.92 6.42 20.61
C THR A 305 -12.85 5.15 21.45
N LEU A 306 -13.99 4.74 21.99
CA LEU A 306 -14.17 3.45 22.66
C LEU A 306 -14.84 2.50 21.68
N HIS A 307 -14.31 1.30 21.44
CA HIS A 307 -15.00 0.23 20.73
C HIS A 307 -15.52 -0.77 21.76
N TRP A 308 -16.82 -0.71 22.05
CA TRP A 308 -17.44 -1.55 23.07
C TRP A 308 -18.21 -2.71 22.45
N TYR A 309 -17.75 -3.94 22.69
CA TYR A 309 -18.38 -5.17 22.22
C TYR A 309 -19.31 -5.73 23.31
N ALA A 310 -20.59 -5.37 23.26
CA ALA A 310 -21.54 -5.69 24.32
C ALA A 310 -22.01 -7.16 24.33
N PHE A 311 -21.97 -7.86 23.20
CA PHE A 311 -22.52 -9.21 23.03
C PHE A 311 -21.48 -10.31 23.27
N LYS A 312 -21.94 -11.46 23.78
CA LYS A 312 -21.07 -12.63 24.06
C LYS A 312 -20.61 -13.37 22.81
N ALA A 313 -21.48 -13.48 21.80
CA ALA A 313 -21.08 -14.06 20.52
C ALA A 313 -20.07 -13.13 19.83
N PRO A 314 -19.15 -13.65 19.02
CA PRO A 314 -18.25 -12.81 18.24
C PRO A 314 -19.06 -11.99 17.24
N THR A 315 -19.34 -10.75 17.60
CA THR A 315 -20.03 -9.81 16.73
C THR A 315 -19.03 -8.87 16.10
N ARG A 316 -19.18 -8.66 14.79
CA ARG A 316 -18.57 -7.54 14.07
C ARG A 316 -19.28 -6.21 14.31
N TRP A 317 -20.22 -6.21 15.24
CA TRP A 317 -20.93 -5.05 15.73
C TRP A 317 -20.30 -4.57 17.04
N ASN A 318 -20.12 -3.26 17.18
CA ASN A 318 -19.75 -2.61 18.43
C ASN A 318 -20.45 -1.25 18.57
N LEU A 319 -20.51 -0.73 19.79
CA LEU A 319 -20.89 0.66 20.04
C LEU A 319 -19.62 1.51 20.15
N ALA A 320 -19.56 2.59 19.38
CA ALA A 320 -18.37 3.42 19.24
C ALA A 320 -18.57 4.88 19.72
N PRO A 321 -18.72 5.15 21.02
CA PRO A 321 -18.75 6.53 21.48
C PRO A 321 -17.39 7.19 21.27
N SER A 322 -17.41 8.40 20.74
CA SER A 322 -16.21 9.18 20.42
C SER A 322 -16.34 10.63 20.85
N VAL A 323 -15.24 11.19 21.36
CA VAL A 323 -15.08 12.62 21.64
C VAL A 323 -13.92 13.12 20.80
N PHE A 324 -14.11 14.26 20.13
CA PHE A 324 -13.05 14.87 19.34
C PHE A 324 -12.95 16.37 19.56
N PHE A 325 -11.74 16.87 19.43
CA PHE A 325 -11.39 18.28 19.42
C PHE A 325 -10.54 18.53 18.19
N GLU A 326 -10.91 19.52 17.38
CA GLU A 326 -10.21 19.86 16.15
C GLU A 326 -10.03 21.37 16.06
N ARG A 327 -8.78 21.82 15.94
CA ARG A 327 -8.44 23.16 15.50
C ARG A 327 -7.89 23.07 14.08
N ARG A 328 -8.47 23.85 13.17
CA ARG A 328 -8.03 23.93 11.79
C ARG A 328 -7.77 25.37 11.41
N ASN A 329 -6.58 25.65 10.90
CA ASN A 329 -6.12 26.96 10.50
C ASN A 329 -5.70 26.93 9.02
N GLU A 330 -6.62 27.28 8.15
CA GLU A 330 -6.43 27.37 6.71
C GLU A 330 -6.40 28.84 6.26
N THR A 331 -5.94 29.09 5.03
CA THR A 331 -5.86 30.46 4.49
C THR A 331 -7.23 31.11 4.39
N LYS A 332 -8.27 30.34 4.06
CA LYS A 332 -9.66 30.84 3.92
C LYS A 332 -10.46 30.84 5.20
N PHE A 333 -10.17 29.93 6.12
CA PHE A 333 -10.92 29.79 7.35
C PHE A 333 -10.05 29.31 8.51
N ASN A 334 -10.46 29.62 9.73
CA ASN A 334 -9.85 29.15 10.96
C ASN A 334 -10.97 28.85 11.96
N TYR A 335 -10.98 27.65 12.51
CA TYR A 335 -11.99 27.25 13.48
C TYR A 335 -11.45 26.34 14.57
N LEU A 336 -12.22 26.29 15.66
CA LEU A 336 -12.14 25.28 16.71
C LEU A 336 -13.47 24.53 16.76
N GLN A 337 -13.40 23.21 16.76
CA GLN A 337 -14.54 22.29 16.85
C GLN A 337 -14.33 21.34 18.02
N ALA A 338 -15.40 21.09 18.76
CA ALA A 338 -15.47 20.00 19.72
C ALA A 338 -16.74 19.20 19.43
N GLY A 339 -16.68 17.89 19.50
CA GLY A 339 -17.86 17.07 19.25
C GLY A 339 -17.85 15.75 19.99
N PHE A 340 -19.04 15.16 20.04
CA PHE A 340 -19.33 13.89 20.67
C PHE A 340 -20.25 13.09 19.75
N ASN A 341 -19.91 11.85 19.47
CA ASN A 341 -20.70 10.95 18.63
C ASN A 341 -20.92 9.63 19.35
N VAL A 342 -22.06 8.99 19.08
CA VAL A 342 -22.31 7.62 19.50
C VAL A 342 -22.91 6.88 18.32
N TYR A 343 -22.12 6.05 17.65
CA TYR A 343 -22.60 5.26 16.53
C TYR A 343 -22.43 3.77 16.81
N PRO A 344 -23.46 2.91 16.61
CA PRO A 344 -23.23 1.53 16.25
C PRO A 344 -22.33 1.46 15.01
N ASN A 345 -21.27 0.66 15.13
CA ASN A 345 -20.38 0.27 14.05
C ASN A 345 -20.70 -1.17 13.69
N TYR A 346 -20.90 -1.45 12.40
CA TYR A 346 -21.15 -2.79 11.89
C TYR A 346 -20.17 -3.10 10.77
N LYS A 347 -19.41 -4.18 10.92
CA LYS A 347 -18.51 -4.69 9.88
C LYS A 347 -19.05 -5.98 9.27
N TRP A 348 -18.85 -6.15 7.98
CA TRP A 348 -19.15 -7.36 7.23
C TRP A 348 -18.04 -7.60 6.21
N ASP A 349 -17.57 -8.84 6.07
CA ASP A 349 -16.63 -9.20 5.01
C ASP A 349 -17.14 -10.44 4.28
N ASN A 350 -16.71 -10.58 3.02
CA ASN A 350 -16.81 -11.82 2.26
C ASN A 350 -15.42 -12.21 1.72
N GLN A 351 -15.33 -13.06 0.70
CA GLN A 351 -14.04 -13.50 0.12
C GLN A 351 -13.28 -12.41 -0.67
N SER A 352 -13.86 -11.23 -0.89
CA SER A 352 -13.33 -10.23 -1.83
C SER A 352 -13.41 -8.79 -1.35
N ILE A 353 -14.36 -8.46 -0.48
CA ILE A 353 -14.62 -7.11 0.01
C ILE A 353 -14.96 -7.11 1.50
N GLY A 354 -14.54 -6.03 2.17
CA GLY A 354 -14.99 -5.61 3.49
C GLY A 354 -15.90 -4.40 3.40
N VAL A 355 -16.89 -4.34 4.29
CA VAL A 355 -17.87 -3.26 4.44
C VAL A 355 -17.93 -2.85 5.90
N GLU A 356 -17.86 -1.55 6.16
CA GLU A 356 -18.00 -0.96 7.49
C GLU A 356 -19.05 0.16 7.46
N LEU A 357 -20.04 0.07 8.35
CA LEU A 357 -21.13 1.03 8.47
C LEU A 357 -21.11 1.67 9.86
N ASN A 358 -20.97 2.99 9.90
CA ASN A 358 -21.12 3.83 11.09
C ASN A 358 -22.40 4.64 10.96
N ILE A 359 -23.32 4.54 11.93
CA ILE A 359 -24.55 5.34 11.93
C ILE A 359 -24.91 5.79 13.32
N GLY A 360 -25.20 7.07 13.53
CA GLY A 360 -25.61 7.55 14.86
C GLY A 360 -25.66 9.06 15.02
N PRO A 361 -26.11 9.56 16.18
CA PRO A 361 -26.09 10.99 16.49
C PRO A 361 -24.67 11.54 16.69
N GLN A 362 -24.47 12.78 16.24
CA GLN A 362 -23.28 13.59 16.45
C GLN A 362 -23.67 14.97 16.98
N LEU A 363 -23.19 15.32 18.16
CA LEU A 363 -23.28 16.68 18.71
C LEU A 363 -21.97 17.41 18.43
N SER A 364 -22.05 18.59 17.81
CA SER A 364 -20.88 19.40 17.46
C SER A 364 -21.05 20.85 17.91
N PHE A 365 -19.96 21.41 18.42
CA PHE A 365 -19.80 22.80 18.81
C PHE A 365 -18.67 23.39 17.98
N PHE A 366 -18.95 24.51 17.33
CA PHE A 366 -18.08 25.10 16.34
C PHE A 366 -17.86 26.59 16.66
N LYS A 367 -16.61 27.02 16.74
CA LYS A 367 -16.24 28.43 16.86
C LYS A 367 -15.34 28.79 15.69
N THR A 368 -15.87 29.56 14.75
CA THR A 368 -15.10 30.04 13.60
C THR A 368 -14.48 31.40 13.92
N TYR A 369 -13.17 31.51 13.81
CA TYR A 369 -12.42 32.76 13.99
C TYR A 369 -12.26 33.52 12.67
N LYS A 370 -12.16 32.79 11.56
CA LYS A 370 -12.05 33.31 10.19
C LYS A 370 -12.84 32.41 9.26
N GLY A 371 -13.57 32.97 8.30
CA GLY A 371 -14.37 32.21 7.33
C GLY A 371 -15.71 32.89 7.06
N ALA A 372 -16.60 32.17 6.37
CA ALA A 372 -17.94 32.65 6.00
C ALA A 372 -18.79 33.04 7.24
N ASN A 373 -18.70 32.25 8.31
CA ASN A 373 -19.32 32.54 9.61
C ASN A 373 -18.23 32.87 10.64
N ARG A 374 -18.45 33.83 11.58
CA ARG A 374 -17.54 34.12 12.71
C ARG A 374 -18.15 33.82 14.09
N ASP A 375 -19.35 33.28 14.09
CA ASP A 375 -20.12 33.01 15.30
C ASP A 375 -19.85 31.62 15.85
N PHE A 376 -20.32 31.43 17.07
CA PHE A 376 -20.43 30.10 17.66
C PHE A 376 -21.66 29.42 17.07
N THR A 377 -21.51 28.18 16.62
CA THR A 377 -22.59 27.37 16.06
C THR A 377 -22.60 26.02 16.75
N ARG A 378 -23.78 25.55 17.15
CA ARG A 378 -24.00 24.19 17.63
C ARG A 378 -24.98 23.44 16.74
N TYR A 379 -24.79 22.13 16.60
CA TYR A 379 -25.74 21.28 15.90
C TYR A 379 -25.68 19.84 16.37
N LEU A 380 -26.85 19.22 16.37
CA LEU A 380 -27.04 17.78 16.51
C LEU A 380 -27.37 17.22 15.11
N SER A 381 -26.49 16.38 14.59
CA SER A 381 -26.64 15.75 13.29
C SER A 381 -26.91 14.25 13.42
N GLY A 382 -27.67 13.70 12.48
CA GLY A 382 -27.58 12.29 12.13
C GLY A 382 -26.35 12.09 11.24
N TYR A 383 -25.44 11.20 11.66
CA TYR A 383 -24.25 10.82 10.93
C TYR A 383 -24.42 9.43 10.32
N VAL A 384 -24.00 9.27 9.06
CA VAL A 384 -23.84 7.98 8.41
C VAL A 384 -22.53 7.96 7.63
N GLU A 385 -21.80 6.86 7.70
CA GLU A 385 -20.60 6.60 6.92
C GLU A 385 -20.56 5.11 6.56
N LEU A 386 -20.32 4.84 5.28
CA LEU A 386 -20.20 3.50 4.71
C LEU A 386 -18.85 3.42 3.99
N ASP A 387 -17.96 2.59 4.51
CA ASP A 387 -16.70 2.24 3.88
C ASP A 387 -16.80 0.87 3.22
N VAL A 388 -16.31 0.76 1.99
CA VAL A 388 -16.21 -0.50 1.25
C VAL A 388 -14.80 -0.59 0.69
N ALA A 389 -14.09 -1.67 1.01
CA ALA A 389 -12.73 -1.92 0.55
C ALA A 389 -12.63 -3.31 -0.06
N SER A 390 -11.89 -3.46 -1.16
CA SER A 390 -11.52 -4.79 -1.63
C SER A 390 -10.40 -5.37 -0.79
N HIS A 391 -10.42 -6.67 -0.55
CA HIS A 391 -9.34 -7.37 0.16
C HIS A 391 -8.00 -7.26 -0.55
N ASP A 392 -7.99 -7.18 -1.88
CA ASP A 392 -6.78 -6.95 -2.67
C ASP A 392 -6.13 -5.58 -2.34
N TYR A 393 -6.93 -4.52 -2.24
CA TYR A 393 -6.44 -3.21 -1.78
C TYR A 393 -5.91 -3.29 -0.36
N GLU A 394 -6.62 -3.97 0.55
CA GLU A 394 -6.18 -4.12 1.93
C GLU A 394 -4.87 -4.88 2.02
N VAL A 395 -4.73 -6.05 1.35
CA VAL A 395 -3.50 -6.86 1.31
C VAL A 395 -2.28 -6.01 0.95
N PHE A 396 -2.45 -5.03 0.05
CA PHE A 396 -1.39 -4.12 -0.33
C PHE A 396 -1.50 -2.70 0.26
N ASN A 397 -2.10 -2.52 1.45
CA ASN A 397 -2.34 -1.20 2.06
C ASN A 397 -1.11 -0.26 2.15
N TYR A 398 0.09 -0.80 2.38
CA TYR A 398 1.34 -0.02 2.45
C TYR A 398 1.94 0.34 1.09
N ASP A 399 1.53 -0.33 0.02
CA ASP A 399 1.94 -0.05 -1.35
C ASP A 399 0.82 -0.47 -2.30
N PRO A 400 -0.33 0.23 -2.32
CA PRO A 400 -1.52 -0.23 -3.03
C PRO A 400 -1.24 -0.39 -4.52
N ARG A 401 -1.58 -1.56 -5.08
CA ARG A 401 -1.24 -1.97 -6.46
C ARG A 401 -2.47 -2.23 -7.31
N SER A 402 -3.54 -2.63 -6.66
CA SER A 402 -4.80 -3.05 -7.26
C SER A 402 -5.91 -3.00 -6.20
N GLY A 403 -7.15 -3.20 -6.62
CA GLY A 403 -8.32 -3.14 -5.75
C GLY A 403 -8.88 -1.72 -5.62
N PHE A 404 -9.82 -1.54 -4.70
CA PHE A 404 -10.52 -0.28 -4.50
C PHE A 404 -10.86 0.00 -3.04
N ILE A 405 -11.12 1.28 -2.77
CA ILE A 405 -11.80 1.79 -1.57
C ILE A 405 -12.89 2.77 -2.00
N LEU A 406 -14.01 2.75 -1.30
CA LEU A 406 -15.15 3.63 -1.50
C LEU A 406 -15.68 4.07 -0.14
N THR A 407 -15.84 5.36 0.07
CA THR A 407 -16.41 5.94 1.30
C THR A 407 -17.59 6.81 0.93
N ALA A 408 -18.78 6.47 1.43
CA ALA A 408 -19.97 7.31 1.33
C ALA A 408 -20.32 7.85 2.72
N SER A 409 -20.45 9.16 2.87
CA SER A 409 -20.79 9.79 4.16
C SER A 409 -21.90 10.82 4.03
N GLY A 410 -22.63 11.01 5.14
CA GLY A 410 -23.75 11.92 5.24
C GLY A 410 -23.87 12.53 6.63
N LYS A 411 -24.11 13.83 6.68
CA LYS A 411 -24.45 14.59 7.89
C LYS A 411 -25.79 15.29 7.68
N PHE A 412 -26.76 15.01 8.55
CA PHE A 412 -28.10 15.57 8.46
C PHE A 412 -28.43 16.37 9.71
N ASN A 413 -28.44 17.70 9.61
CA ASN A 413 -28.81 18.58 10.72
C ASN A 413 -30.04 19.43 10.37
N SER A 414 -30.81 19.74 11.40
CA SER A 414 -32.05 20.49 11.27
C SER A 414 -32.23 21.40 12.47
N LYS A 415 -32.64 22.65 12.22
CA LYS A 415 -32.98 23.59 13.30
C LYS A 415 -34.09 23.11 14.24
N TYR A 416 -34.92 22.17 13.78
CA TYR A 416 -35.94 21.54 14.62
C TYR A 416 -35.36 20.58 15.66
N VAL A 417 -34.05 20.29 15.61
CA VAL A 417 -33.37 19.32 16.49
C VAL A 417 -32.07 19.94 17.02
N LEU A 418 -32.18 20.79 18.05
CA LEU A 418 -31.05 21.38 18.82
C LEU A 418 -29.89 21.93 17.96
N SER A 419 -30.19 22.43 16.76
CA SER A 419 -29.19 22.92 15.81
C SER A 419 -29.43 24.37 15.44
N ASP A 420 -28.37 25.14 15.29
CA ASP A 420 -28.46 26.54 14.89
C ASP A 420 -28.60 26.70 13.36
N VAL A 421 -28.27 25.65 12.59
CA VAL A 421 -28.32 25.61 11.13
C VAL A 421 -29.06 24.36 10.62
N SER A 422 -29.71 24.47 9.46
CA SER A 422 -30.33 23.36 8.73
C SER A 422 -29.53 23.10 7.45
N ALA A 423 -28.80 21.99 7.41
CA ALA A 423 -27.99 21.58 6.27
C ALA A 423 -27.95 20.05 6.17
N GLN A 424 -27.75 19.53 4.96
CA GLN A 424 -27.46 18.12 4.73
C GLN A 424 -26.23 18.01 3.85
N THR A 425 -25.12 17.51 4.38
CA THR A 425 -23.92 17.24 3.58
C THR A 425 -23.90 15.77 3.22
N MET A 426 -23.64 15.48 1.95
CA MET A 426 -23.44 14.13 1.42
C MET A 426 -22.16 14.11 0.61
N GLN A 427 -21.36 13.07 0.76
CA GLN A 427 -20.10 12.91 0.05
C GLN A 427 -19.90 11.45 -0.35
N LEU A 428 -19.35 11.23 -1.53
CA LEU A 428 -18.86 9.95 -2.03
C LEU A 428 -17.42 10.14 -2.48
N TYR A 429 -16.50 9.44 -1.86
CA TYR A 429 -15.10 9.36 -2.24
C TYR A 429 -14.79 7.94 -2.72
N GLY A 430 -13.93 7.80 -3.71
CA GLY A 430 -13.47 6.49 -4.14
C GLY A 430 -12.08 6.52 -4.77
N GLN A 431 -11.37 5.42 -4.62
CA GLN A 431 -10.11 5.15 -5.30
C GLN A 431 -10.13 3.73 -5.85
N TRP A 432 -9.71 3.57 -7.09
CA TRP A 432 -9.62 2.29 -7.78
C TRP A 432 -8.25 2.17 -8.44
N LEU A 433 -7.60 1.01 -8.25
CA LEU A 433 -6.28 0.70 -8.79
C LEU A 433 -6.34 -0.58 -9.63
N TRP A 434 -5.54 -0.62 -10.70
CA TRP A 434 -5.37 -1.78 -11.56
C TRP A 434 -3.88 -2.04 -11.78
N ASN A 435 -3.40 -3.21 -11.37
CA ASN A 435 -2.13 -3.76 -11.82
C ASN A 435 -2.32 -4.28 -13.26
N VAL A 436 -1.92 -3.50 -14.26
CA VAL A 436 -2.18 -3.82 -15.66
C VAL A 436 -1.44 -5.11 -16.05
N SER A 437 -2.19 -6.08 -16.57
CA SER A 437 -1.73 -7.46 -16.86
C SER A 437 -1.39 -8.30 -15.62
N ASP A 438 -1.75 -7.85 -14.42
CA ASP A 438 -1.65 -8.60 -13.17
C ASP A 438 -0.27 -9.23 -12.95
N LEU A 439 0.78 -8.44 -13.19
CA LEU A 439 2.16 -8.92 -13.15
C LEU A 439 2.75 -8.82 -11.75
N ASP A 440 3.60 -9.77 -11.36
CA ASP A 440 4.35 -9.74 -10.10
C ASP A 440 5.88 -9.78 -10.36
N PRO A 441 6.65 -8.76 -9.92
CA PRO A 441 6.19 -7.49 -9.37
C PRO A 441 5.45 -6.64 -10.42
N PRO A 442 4.57 -5.70 -9.99
CA PRO A 442 3.79 -4.88 -10.91
C PRO A 442 4.68 -4.10 -11.88
N LEU A 443 4.21 -3.92 -13.11
CA LEU A 443 4.87 -3.08 -14.12
C LEU A 443 4.21 -1.71 -14.20
N LEU A 444 2.91 -1.71 -14.42
CA LEU A 444 2.12 -0.53 -14.71
C LEU A 444 0.89 -0.59 -13.83
N ILE A 445 0.75 0.40 -12.96
CA ILE A 445 -0.42 0.55 -12.10
C ILE A 445 -1.18 1.76 -12.61
N VAL A 446 -2.44 1.56 -12.94
CA VAL A 446 -3.35 2.64 -13.31
C VAL A 446 -4.28 2.88 -12.14
N GLY A 447 -4.53 4.14 -11.82
CA GLY A 447 -5.39 4.53 -10.72
C GLY A 447 -6.40 5.60 -11.13
N VAL A 448 -7.59 5.51 -10.56
CA VAL A 448 -8.58 6.59 -10.58
C VAL A 448 -8.95 6.89 -9.13
N LYS A 449 -8.83 8.14 -8.69
CA LYS A 449 -9.40 8.60 -7.42
C LYS A 449 -10.33 9.78 -7.65
N GLY A 450 -11.36 9.94 -6.83
CA GLY A 450 -12.28 11.06 -6.98
C GLY A 450 -13.20 11.23 -5.80
N MET A 451 -13.87 12.38 -5.79
CA MET A 451 -14.90 12.72 -4.80
C MET A 451 -16.03 13.46 -5.49
N ILE A 452 -17.26 13.21 -5.06
CA ILE A 452 -18.41 14.09 -5.32
C ILE A 452 -19.09 14.38 -3.99
N GLY A 453 -19.44 15.64 -3.77
CA GLY A 453 -20.04 16.07 -2.52
C GLY A 453 -20.96 17.25 -2.72
N THR A 454 -21.99 17.33 -1.90
CA THR A 454 -22.94 18.44 -1.91
C THR A 454 -23.50 18.71 -0.52
N THR A 455 -23.74 19.97 -0.23
CA THR A 455 -24.42 20.46 0.95
C THR A 455 -25.74 21.07 0.52
N ILE A 456 -26.83 20.45 0.92
CA ILE A 456 -28.18 20.97 0.74
C ILE A 456 -28.48 21.94 1.88
N ALA A 457 -28.57 23.22 1.56
CA ALA A 457 -28.97 24.27 2.50
C ALA A 457 -29.85 25.29 1.77
N ARG A 458 -30.93 25.75 2.41
CA ARG A 458 -31.84 26.72 1.79
C ARG A 458 -31.24 28.12 1.89
N ARG A 459 -31.00 28.80 0.76
CA ARG A 459 -30.54 30.21 0.77
C ARG A 459 -31.52 31.17 1.45
N SER A 460 -32.82 30.82 1.47
CA SER A 460 -33.84 31.58 2.20
C SER A 460 -33.78 31.40 3.72
N ASP A 461 -32.98 30.45 4.21
CA ASP A 461 -32.74 30.31 5.64
C ASP A 461 -31.89 31.52 6.12
N PRO A 462 -32.37 32.30 7.11
CA PRO A 462 -31.62 33.46 7.62
C PRO A 462 -30.24 33.09 8.20
N ASN A 463 -30.03 31.82 8.55
CA ASN A 463 -28.74 31.30 9.05
C ASN A 463 -27.92 30.62 7.93
N PHE A 464 -28.29 30.76 6.66
CA PHE A 464 -27.47 30.24 5.55
C PHE A 464 -26.06 30.83 5.55
N GLY A 465 -25.94 32.14 5.81
CA GLY A 465 -24.63 32.80 5.98
C GLY A 465 -23.82 32.26 7.18
N ASN A 466 -24.47 31.54 8.09
CA ASN A 466 -23.86 30.98 9.29
C ASN A 466 -23.39 29.52 9.10
N LEU A 467 -23.37 29.00 7.88
CA LEU A 467 -22.84 27.65 7.64
C LEU A 467 -21.35 27.56 8.06
N PRO A 468 -20.99 26.61 8.95
CA PRO A 468 -19.60 26.36 9.29
C PRO A 468 -18.78 25.91 8.06
N PRO A 469 -17.47 26.17 8.02
CA PRO A 469 -16.57 25.71 6.96
C PRO A 469 -16.63 24.21 6.62
N GLU A 470 -17.01 23.34 7.56
CA GLU A 470 -17.14 21.89 7.30
C GLU A 470 -18.32 21.52 6.38
N PHE A 471 -19.28 22.44 6.18
CA PHE A 471 -20.39 22.29 5.24
C PHE A 471 -20.04 22.84 3.84
N LEU A 472 -18.82 23.34 3.67
CA LEU A 472 -18.37 23.98 2.45
C LEU A 472 -17.24 23.16 1.82
N PHE A 473 -17.24 23.11 0.50
CA PHE A 473 -16.22 22.42 -0.28
C PHE A 473 -15.21 23.41 -0.83
N TYR A 474 -13.97 22.93 -0.89
CA TYR A 474 -12.83 23.61 -1.48
C TYR A 474 -12.02 22.59 -2.27
N LEU A 475 -11.34 23.04 -3.33
CA LEU A 475 -10.41 22.21 -4.12
C LEU A 475 -9.06 22.92 -4.25
N GLY A 476 -8.03 22.14 -4.56
CA GLY A 476 -6.64 22.57 -4.74
C GLY A 476 -5.74 21.94 -3.69
N GLY A 477 -4.55 21.52 -4.11
CA GLY A 477 -3.55 20.90 -3.26
C GLY A 477 -3.14 19.49 -3.72
N ASP A 478 -2.30 18.81 -2.92
CA ASP A 478 -1.79 17.47 -3.26
C ASP A 478 -2.89 16.39 -3.31
N ALA A 479 -3.96 16.59 -2.51
CA ALA A 479 -5.03 15.60 -2.33
C ALA A 479 -6.00 15.50 -3.52
N ASP A 480 -6.22 16.60 -4.27
CA ASP A 480 -7.23 16.69 -5.33
C ASP A 480 -6.69 17.28 -6.66
N LEU A 481 -6.54 18.61 -6.74
CA LEU A 481 -6.14 19.38 -7.91
C LEU A 481 -4.71 19.90 -7.72
N ARG A 482 -3.74 19.09 -8.12
CA ARG A 482 -2.30 19.35 -7.91
C ARG A 482 -1.75 20.54 -8.71
N GLY A 483 -2.51 21.10 -9.63
CA GLY A 483 -2.11 22.33 -10.33
C GLY A 483 -2.39 23.62 -9.56
N PHE A 484 -3.03 23.53 -8.41
CA PHE A 484 -3.51 24.67 -7.63
C PHE A 484 -3.02 24.58 -6.19
N HIS A 485 -2.90 25.73 -5.53
CA HIS A 485 -2.55 25.77 -4.11
C HIS A 485 -3.66 25.12 -3.25
N ARG A 486 -3.26 24.65 -2.06
CA ARG A 486 -4.16 24.08 -1.07
C ARG A 486 -5.43 24.91 -0.84
N LEU A 487 -6.58 24.29 -1.08
CA LEU A 487 -7.92 24.88 -0.93
C LEU A 487 -8.07 26.23 -1.65
N GLN A 488 -7.35 26.45 -2.76
CA GLN A 488 -7.38 27.70 -3.51
C GLN A 488 -8.75 27.97 -4.16
N LEU A 489 -9.49 26.93 -4.50
CA LEU A 489 -10.77 27.03 -5.22
C LEU A 489 -11.96 26.77 -4.28
N PRO A 490 -13.09 27.47 -4.43
CA PRO A 490 -13.30 28.61 -5.34
C PRO A 490 -12.52 29.84 -4.86
N ILE A 491 -12.20 30.82 -5.69
CA ILE A 491 -11.40 32.00 -5.25
C ILE A 491 -12.06 32.77 -4.09
N THR A 492 -13.39 32.73 -4.02
CA THR A 492 -14.16 33.37 -2.95
C THR A 492 -13.91 32.71 -1.59
N TYR A 493 -14.00 33.52 -0.52
CA TYR A 493 -13.89 33.03 0.86
C TYR A 493 -15.12 32.24 1.33
N THR A 494 -16.21 32.26 0.58
CA THR A 494 -17.50 31.66 0.93
C THR A 494 -17.54 30.15 0.75
N GLY A 495 -16.54 29.55 0.10
CA GLY A 495 -16.56 28.13 -0.27
C GLY A 495 -17.65 27.78 -1.28
N ALA A 496 -17.72 26.51 -1.67
CA ALA A 496 -18.73 25.96 -2.57
C ALA A 496 -19.70 25.05 -1.81
N LEU A 497 -20.95 24.94 -2.26
CA LEU A 497 -21.91 23.98 -1.72
C LEU A 497 -21.83 22.62 -2.41
N THR A 498 -21.33 22.57 -3.64
CA THR A 498 -21.18 21.32 -4.39
C THR A 498 -19.77 21.25 -4.94
N SER A 499 -19.18 20.06 -4.94
CA SER A 499 -17.85 19.80 -5.48
C SER A 499 -17.79 18.43 -6.11
N ALA A 500 -17.05 18.32 -7.20
CA ALA A 500 -16.64 17.03 -7.73
C ALA A 500 -15.20 17.13 -8.24
N PHE A 501 -14.40 16.10 -8.00
CA PHE A 501 -13.11 15.95 -8.64
C PHE A 501 -12.84 14.49 -9.01
N THR A 502 -11.99 14.31 -10.01
CA THR A 502 -11.45 13.00 -10.40
C THR A 502 -10.00 13.18 -10.82
N SER A 503 -9.19 12.18 -10.53
CA SER A 503 -7.77 12.13 -10.83
C SER A 503 -7.46 10.79 -11.48
N PHE A 504 -6.84 10.85 -12.65
CA PHE A 504 -6.32 9.68 -13.35
C PHE A 504 -4.81 9.64 -13.17
N GLU A 505 -4.28 8.53 -12.69
CA GLU A 505 -2.86 8.37 -12.42
C GLU A 505 -2.32 7.09 -13.06
N VAL A 506 -1.10 7.17 -13.57
CA VAL A 506 -0.35 6.04 -14.13
C VAL A 506 1.00 5.99 -13.44
N ARG A 507 1.34 4.84 -12.87
CA ARG A 507 2.56 4.59 -12.11
C ARG A 507 3.35 3.45 -12.75
N LEU A 508 4.62 3.70 -13.09
CA LEU A 508 5.52 2.67 -13.60
C LEU A 508 6.32 2.06 -12.45
N SER A 509 5.89 0.90 -11.97
CA SER A 509 6.49 0.26 -10.81
C SER A 509 7.68 -0.63 -11.20
N ASN A 510 8.67 -0.68 -10.31
CA ASN A 510 9.76 -1.66 -10.38
C ASN A 510 10.60 -1.63 -11.68
N VAL A 511 10.64 -0.51 -12.41
CA VAL A 511 11.42 -0.34 -13.65
C VAL A 511 12.75 0.36 -13.41
N LEU A 512 12.77 1.44 -12.61
CA LEU A 512 13.99 2.19 -12.35
C LEU A 512 14.77 1.61 -11.15
N PRO A 513 16.08 1.90 -11.03
CA PRO A 513 16.87 1.57 -9.85
C PRO A 513 16.29 2.17 -8.56
N ALA A 514 16.71 1.63 -7.42
CA ALA A 514 16.33 2.11 -6.09
C ALA A 514 14.81 2.12 -5.79
N LYS A 515 14.00 1.34 -6.53
CA LYS A 515 12.52 1.35 -6.41
C LYS A 515 11.89 2.72 -6.69
N LEU A 516 12.51 3.51 -7.56
CA LEU A 516 11.91 4.74 -8.08
C LEU A 516 10.78 4.41 -9.05
N GLU A 517 9.64 5.05 -8.89
CA GLU A 517 8.43 4.83 -9.67
C GLU A 517 7.96 6.17 -10.25
N PRO A 518 8.18 6.43 -11.54
CA PRO A 518 7.64 7.64 -12.16
C PRO A 518 6.12 7.56 -12.25
N ILE A 519 5.50 8.70 -12.01
CA ILE A 519 4.04 8.88 -12.07
C ILE A 519 3.70 9.97 -13.10
N ALA A 520 2.61 9.76 -13.81
CA ALA A 520 1.96 10.77 -14.64
C ALA A 520 0.48 10.82 -14.27
N PHE A 521 -0.10 12.00 -14.24
CA PHE A 521 -1.48 12.16 -13.80
C PHE A 521 -2.20 13.33 -14.49
N ALA A 522 -3.52 13.30 -14.39
CA ALA A 522 -4.40 14.39 -14.77
C ALA A 522 -5.55 14.50 -13.77
N ASP A 523 -5.65 15.65 -13.11
CA ASP A 523 -6.73 15.95 -12.18
C ASP A 523 -7.75 16.87 -12.84
N ILE A 524 -9.02 16.66 -12.53
CA ILE A 524 -10.15 17.43 -13.03
C ILE A 524 -11.05 17.73 -11.86
N GLY A 525 -11.51 18.97 -11.73
CA GLY A 525 -12.37 19.39 -10.63
C GLY A 525 -13.37 20.44 -11.06
N ILE A 526 -14.52 20.46 -10.40
CA ILE A 526 -15.60 21.40 -10.65
C ILE A 526 -16.30 21.69 -9.32
N LEU A 527 -16.79 22.91 -9.19
CA LEU A 527 -17.44 23.41 -7.99
C LEU A 527 -18.82 23.97 -8.33
N GLY A 528 -19.64 24.18 -7.31
CA GLY A 528 -20.85 24.98 -7.45
C GLY A 528 -21.21 25.78 -6.20
N VAL A 529 -21.71 27.00 -6.41
CA VAL A 529 -22.26 27.88 -5.37
C VAL A 529 -23.59 27.36 -4.85
N ASP A 530 -24.34 26.64 -5.70
CA ASP A 530 -25.64 26.04 -5.37
C ASP A 530 -25.54 24.54 -5.07
N SER A 531 -26.45 24.06 -4.23
CA SER A 531 -26.62 22.63 -3.96
C SER A 531 -26.99 21.89 -5.24
N MET A 532 -26.35 20.75 -5.51
CA MET A 532 -26.58 19.91 -6.69
C MET A 532 -26.37 20.60 -8.05
N ASN A 533 -25.70 21.76 -8.09
CA ASN A 533 -25.38 22.46 -9.33
C ASN A 533 -23.86 22.67 -9.46
N PHE A 534 -23.38 22.75 -10.69
CA PHE A 534 -21.98 23.02 -11.02
C PHE A 534 -21.90 24.27 -11.89
N ASP A 535 -21.95 25.42 -11.23
CA ASP A 535 -21.95 26.76 -11.84
C ASP A 535 -20.57 27.44 -11.87
N TYR A 536 -19.56 26.87 -11.20
CA TYR A 536 -18.17 27.30 -11.41
C TYR A 536 -17.55 26.67 -12.67
N PRO A 537 -16.49 27.29 -13.21
CA PRO A 537 -15.62 26.67 -14.20
C PRO A 537 -15.13 25.27 -13.82
N ALA A 538 -14.87 24.45 -14.85
CA ALA A 538 -14.09 23.24 -14.69
C ALA A 538 -12.59 23.57 -14.68
N TYR A 539 -11.87 22.92 -13.77
CA TYR A 539 -10.43 23.03 -13.57
C TYR A 539 -9.75 21.73 -13.98
N TRP A 540 -8.55 21.84 -14.54
CA TRP A 540 -7.75 20.70 -14.98
C TRP A 540 -6.28 20.92 -14.63
N SER A 541 -5.62 19.89 -14.11
CA SER A 541 -4.19 19.96 -13.79
C SER A 541 -3.46 18.67 -14.19
N PRO A 542 -2.79 18.63 -15.36
CA PRO A 542 -1.93 17.53 -15.74
C PRO A 542 -0.60 17.69 -15.02
N GLY A 543 0.04 16.57 -14.70
CA GLY A 543 1.32 16.61 -14.01
C GLY A 543 2.08 15.31 -14.09
N ALA A 544 3.27 15.36 -13.52
CA ALA A 544 4.17 14.22 -13.41
C ALA A 544 4.86 14.25 -12.05
N GLY A 545 5.52 13.15 -11.70
CA GLY A 545 6.16 13.03 -10.41
C GLY A 545 7.00 11.78 -10.26
N LEU A 546 7.53 11.59 -9.06
CA LEU A 546 8.28 10.41 -8.65
C LEU A 546 7.76 9.91 -7.32
N ARG A 547 7.65 8.59 -7.18
CA ARG A 547 7.39 7.89 -5.93
C ARG A 547 8.59 7.02 -5.58
N LEU A 548 8.96 7.00 -4.30
CA LEU A 548 10.01 6.14 -3.76
C LEU A 548 9.50 5.46 -2.50
N PHE A 549 9.33 4.14 -2.57
CA PHE A 549 8.99 3.33 -1.41
C PHE A 549 10.25 3.03 -0.59
N SER A 550 10.39 3.68 0.57
CA SER A 550 11.54 3.52 1.47
C SER A 550 11.17 2.73 2.74
N MET A 551 12.17 2.36 3.55
CA MET A 551 11.95 1.66 4.83
C MET A 551 11.21 2.51 5.88
N ILE A 552 11.25 3.83 5.75
CA ILE A 552 10.68 4.77 6.72
C ILE A 552 9.37 5.42 6.23
N GLY A 553 8.91 5.06 5.03
CA GLY A 553 7.69 5.59 4.44
C GLY A 553 7.84 5.87 2.94
N VAL A 554 6.75 6.34 2.34
CA VAL A 554 6.70 6.72 0.93
C VAL A 554 7.17 8.16 0.79
N PHE A 555 8.12 8.40 -0.11
CA PHE A 555 8.43 9.74 -0.60
C PHE A 555 7.74 9.94 -1.93
N ARG A 556 7.11 11.10 -2.11
CA ARG A 556 6.40 11.44 -3.34
C ARG A 556 6.71 12.89 -3.70
N THR A 557 7.04 13.12 -4.95
CA THR A 557 7.14 14.46 -5.52
C THR A 557 6.23 14.57 -6.72
N THR A 558 5.53 15.69 -6.86
CA THR A 558 4.68 15.98 -8.01
C THR A 558 4.92 17.41 -8.48
N ILE A 559 4.82 17.61 -9.79
CA ILE A 559 4.79 18.92 -10.43
C ILE A 559 3.61 18.94 -11.39
N SER A 560 2.78 19.98 -11.31
CA SER A 560 1.57 20.08 -12.12
C SER A 560 1.25 21.52 -12.45
N HIS A 561 0.50 21.73 -13.53
CA HIS A 561 0.12 23.05 -14.01
C HIS A 561 -1.40 23.19 -13.98
N GLY A 562 -1.93 24.17 -13.25
CA GLY A 562 -3.37 24.41 -13.16
C GLY A 562 -3.92 25.18 -14.36
N PHE A 563 -4.97 24.66 -14.98
CA PHE A 563 -5.72 25.30 -16.07
C PHE A 563 -7.21 25.41 -15.73
N MET A 564 -7.88 26.37 -16.36
CA MET A 564 -9.33 26.49 -16.38
C MET A 564 -9.86 26.19 -17.79
N ILE A 565 -10.91 25.37 -17.89
CA ILE A 565 -11.43 24.86 -19.17
C ILE A 565 -12.56 25.72 -19.74
N LYS A 566 -13.32 26.45 -18.91
CA LYS A 566 -14.45 27.27 -19.36
C LYS A 566 -14.59 28.49 -18.48
N ASN A 567 -14.47 29.69 -19.05
CA ASN A 567 -14.68 30.92 -18.30
C ASN A 567 -15.58 31.90 -19.07
N ASP A 568 -16.71 32.25 -18.47
CA ASP A 568 -17.60 33.29 -18.98
C ASP A 568 -17.25 34.68 -18.36
N ASP A 569 -16.32 34.75 -17.38
CA ASP A 569 -15.83 35.97 -16.71
C ASP A 569 -14.29 35.95 -16.44
N PRO A 570 -13.46 36.37 -17.41
CA PRO A 570 -11.97 36.40 -17.34
C PRO A 570 -11.37 37.13 -16.14
N ALA A 571 -12.10 38.08 -15.53
CA ALA A 571 -11.57 38.91 -14.46
C ALA A 571 -11.36 38.13 -13.14
N ASN A 572 -12.02 36.97 -13.00
CA ASN A 572 -11.96 36.13 -11.80
C ASN A 572 -11.16 34.85 -12.01
N ASP A 573 -10.27 34.80 -13.01
CA ASP A 573 -9.40 33.65 -13.25
C ASP A 573 -8.31 33.53 -12.18
N PRO A 574 -8.15 32.36 -11.51
CA PRO A 574 -6.93 32.08 -10.80
C PRO A 574 -5.82 32.03 -11.84
N ALA A 575 -4.75 32.79 -11.61
CA ALA A 575 -3.59 32.77 -12.49
C ALA A 575 -3.15 31.32 -12.73
N SER A 576 -3.02 30.91 -13.99
CA SER A 576 -2.46 29.61 -14.33
C SER A 576 -1.00 29.56 -13.89
N HIS A 577 -0.62 28.54 -13.14
CA HIS A 577 0.73 28.44 -12.59
C HIS A 577 1.15 26.99 -12.36
N TRP A 578 2.46 26.81 -12.21
CA TRP A 578 3.06 25.54 -11.79
C TRP A 578 3.03 25.41 -10.27
N GLN A 579 2.67 24.22 -9.79
CA GLN A 579 2.76 23.82 -8.40
C GLN A 579 3.69 22.64 -8.25
N PHE A 580 4.40 22.62 -7.12
CA PHE A 580 5.27 21.52 -6.73
C PHE A 580 4.86 21.03 -5.34
N PHE A 581 4.66 19.72 -5.22
CA PHE A 581 4.47 19.07 -3.93
C PHE A 581 5.59 18.06 -3.67
N LEU A 582 5.98 18.00 -2.41
CA LEU A 582 6.79 16.95 -1.83
C LEU A 582 6.02 16.45 -0.62
N SER A 583 5.83 15.14 -0.51
CA SER A 583 5.27 14.49 0.67
C SER A 583 6.09 13.28 1.10
N TYR A 584 6.09 13.05 2.41
CA TYR A 584 6.77 11.97 3.10
C TYR A 584 5.83 11.33 4.13
N GLY A 585 5.67 10.02 4.05
CA GLY A 585 4.84 9.24 4.98
C GLY A 585 3.34 9.28 4.69
N GLN A 586 2.93 9.83 3.55
CA GLN A 586 1.54 9.81 3.07
C GLN A 586 1.46 9.15 1.69
N GLU A 587 0.42 8.35 1.49
CA GLU A 587 0.12 7.70 0.21
C GLU A 587 -1.28 8.15 -0.23
N PHE A 588 -1.30 9.11 -1.17
CA PHE A 588 -2.45 9.72 -1.88
C PHE A 588 -3.18 10.89 -1.25
#